data_AF-A0A8H4SPA3-F1
#
_entry.id   AF-A0A8H4SPA3-F1
#
_cell.length_a   1.000
_cell.length_b   1.000
_cell.length_c   1.000
_cell.angle_alpha   90.00
_cell.angle_beta   90.00
_cell.angle_gamma   90.00
#
_symmetry.space_group_name_H-M   'P 1'
#
loop_
_entity.id
_entity.type
_entity.pdbx_description
1 polymer ?
#
loop_
_entity_poly.entity_id
_entity_poly.type
_entity_poly.pdbx_seq_one_letter_code
_entity_poly.pdbx_strand_id
1 'polypeptide(L)'
;MSIDKLAPSAAAPPSDDNVLWRHSDPESTHMWKFLEHVNKKHGLSLDGYPALYKWSIDEVAQFWEEVWYFAGVAASKPFEEVLPQNASMYPRPDFFSGSRLNFAENLLFPATSPLPEPT
;
A
#
# COMPACT_ATOMS: atom_id res chain seq x y z
N MET A 1 8.23 -35.97 -13.18
CA MET A 1 6.94 -35.39 -12.77
C MET A 1 7.10 -33.88 -12.79
N SER A 2 6.68 -33.25 -13.88
CA SER A 2 6.69 -31.80 -14.03
C SER A 2 5.47 -31.24 -13.30
N ILE A 3 5.70 -30.34 -12.35
CA ILE A 3 4.64 -29.54 -11.77
C ILE A 3 4.44 -28.34 -12.69
N ASP A 4 3.41 -28.40 -13.54
CA ASP A 4 2.94 -27.24 -14.27
C ASP A 4 2.50 -26.18 -13.24
N LYS A 5 3.29 -25.11 -13.15
CA LYS A 5 2.98 -23.93 -12.36
C LYS A 5 1.78 -23.26 -13.03
N LEU A 6 0.56 -23.60 -12.60
CA LEU A 6 -0.64 -22.87 -13.02
C LEU A 6 -0.45 -21.40 -12.68
N ALA A 7 -0.23 -20.58 -13.69
CA ALA A 7 -0.39 -19.15 -13.57
C ALA A 7 -1.86 -18.87 -13.19
N PRO A 8 -2.14 -17.89 -12.30
CA PRO A 8 -3.51 -17.49 -12.05
C PRO A 8 -4.13 -17.03 -13.36
N SER A 9 -5.20 -17.71 -13.78
CA SER A 9 -6.04 -17.25 -14.88
C SER A 9 -6.63 -15.91 -14.48
N ALA A 10 -6.04 -14.82 -14.97
CA ALA A 10 -6.67 -13.51 -14.91
C ALA A 10 -8.00 -13.64 -15.65
N ALA A 11 -9.10 -13.70 -14.90
CA ALA A 11 -10.43 -13.68 -15.47
C ALA A 11 -10.53 -12.46 -16.40
N ALA A 12 -11.08 -12.64 -17.61
CA ALA A 12 -11.35 -11.53 -18.50
C ALA A 12 -12.15 -10.46 -17.74
N PRO A 13 -11.82 -9.15 -17.91
CA PRO A 13 -12.55 -8.11 -17.22
C PRO A 13 -14.06 -8.28 -17.51
N PRO A 14 -14.93 -8.10 -16.50
CA PRO A 14 -16.36 -8.25 -16.70
C PRO A 14 -16.79 -7.33 -17.86
N SER A 15 -17.54 -7.89 -18.82
CA SER A 15 -18.21 -7.12 -19.86
C SER A 15 -19.09 -6.05 -19.20
N ASP A 16 -19.14 -4.84 -19.77
CA ASP A 16 -19.90 -3.71 -19.18
C ASP A 16 -21.37 -4.08 -18.86
N ASP A 17 -21.94 -5.05 -19.58
CA ASP A 17 -23.30 -5.59 -19.37
C ASP A 17 -23.53 -6.28 -18.01
N ASN A 18 -22.49 -6.54 -17.20
CA ASN A 18 -22.61 -7.24 -15.92
C ASN A 18 -21.97 -6.48 -14.73
N VAL A 19 -21.66 -5.19 -14.91
CA VAL A 19 -21.17 -4.33 -13.84
C VAL A 19 -22.36 -3.84 -13.00
N LEU A 20 -22.43 -4.24 -11.73
CA LEU A 20 -23.52 -3.83 -10.84
C LEU A 20 -23.50 -2.34 -10.52
N TRP A 21 -22.31 -1.75 -10.40
CA TRP A 21 -22.12 -0.35 -10.06
C TRP A 21 -20.71 0.12 -10.38
N ARG A 22 -20.56 1.40 -10.75
CA ARG A 22 -19.27 2.09 -10.89
C ARG A 22 -19.37 3.49 -10.29
N HIS A 23 -18.30 3.93 -9.63
CA HIS A 23 -18.20 5.31 -9.13
C HIS A 23 -18.22 6.28 -10.31
N SER A 24 -19.03 7.36 -10.23
CA SER A 24 -19.18 8.33 -11.32
C SER A 24 -17.93 9.18 -11.57
N ASP A 25 -17.10 9.33 -10.54
CA ASP A 25 -15.83 10.07 -10.59
C ASP A 25 -14.73 9.33 -9.81
N PRO A 26 -14.07 8.32 -10.39
CA PRO A 26 -13.01 7.57 -9.72
C PRO A 26 -11.81 8.43 -9.31
N GLU A 27 -11.55 9.54 -10.03
CA GLU A 27 -10.40 10.41 -9.83
C GLU A 27 -10.52 11.24 -8.55
N SER A 28 -11.74 11.53 -8.11
CA SER A 28 -11.99 12.20 -6.83
C SER A 28 -11.60 11.37 -5.59
N THR A 29 -11.36 10.07 -5.73
CA THR A 29 -11.14 9.16 -4.61
C THR A 29 -9.76 9.31 -3.98
N HIS A 30 -9.63 8.92 -2.70
CA HIS A 30 -8.32 8.88 -2.03
C HIS A 30 -7.35 7.86 -2.66
N MET A 31 -7.89 6.80 -3.28
CA MET A 31 -7.09 5.83 -4.01
C MET A 31 -6.43 6.46 -5.23
N TRP A 32 -7.16 7.31 -5.97
CA TRP A 32 -6.59 8.04 -7.09
C TRP A 32 -5.53 9.04 -6.65
N LYS A 33 -5.79 9.79 -5.57
CA LYS A 33 -4.78 10.69 -4.96
C LYS A 33 -3.50 9.94 -4.56
N PHE A 34 -3.62 8.73 -4.02
CA PHE A 34 -2.48 7.88 -3.71
C PHE A 34 -1.73 7.43 -4.97
N LEU A 35 -2.46 7.02 -6.01
CA LEU A 35 -1.88 6.67 -7.31
C LEU A 35 -1.10 7.84 -7.91
N GLU A 36 -1.65 9.06 -7.90
CA GLU A 36 -0.96 10.26 -8.38
C GLU A 36 0.28 10.58 -7.55
N HIS A 37 0.21 10.40 -6.22
CA HIS A 37 1.35 10.57 -5.33
C HIS A 37 2.49 9.63 -5.69
N VAL A 38 2.19 8.34 -5.88
CA VAL A 38 3.15 7.31 -6.27
C VAL A 38 3.74 7.60 -7.66
N ASN A 39 2.90 7.94 -8.65
CA ASN A 39 3.35 8.33 -9.99
C ASN A 39 4.33 9.49 -9.94
N LYS A 40 3.99 10.54 -9.19
CA LYS A 40 4.83 11.73 -9.06
C LYS A 40 6.16 11.43 -8.37
N LYS A 41 6.15 10.65 -7.28
CA LYS A 41 7.35 10.38 -6.47
C LYS A 41 8.32 9.44 -7.17
N HIS A 42 7.80 8.42 -7.86
CA HIS A 42 8.61 7.36 -8.48
C HIS A 42 8.78 7.51 -10.00
N GLY A 43 8.22 8.56 -10.60
CA GLY A 43 8.27 8.77 -12.05
C GLY A 43 7.52 7.72 -12.84
N LEU A 44 6.46 7.15 -12.25
CA LEU A 44 5.63 6.10 -12.86
C LEU A 44 4.46 6.71 -13.65
N SER A 45 3.81 5.88 -14.45
CA SER A 45 2.59 6.21 -15.20
C SER A 45 1.56 5.12 -15.02
N LEU A 46 1.25 4.80 -13.75
CA LEU A 46 0.20 3.86 -13.39
C LEU A 46 -1.15 4.44 -13.81
N ASP A 47 -1.93 3.66 -14.54
CA ASP A 47 -3.26 4.03 -15.04
C ASP A 47 -4.34 3.18 -14.36
N GLY A 48 -4.99 3.80 -13.36
CA GLY A 48 -6.06 3.19 -12.58
C GLY A 48 -5.62 2.07 -11.62
N TYR A 49 -6.63 1.48 -10.97
CA TYR A 49 -6.45 0.47 -9.93
C TYR A 49 -5.69 -0.78 -10.40
N PRO A 50 -5.90 -1.36 -11.60
CA PRO A 50 -5.17 -2.56 -12.02
C PRO A 50 -3.66 -2.36 -12.10
N ALA A 51 -3.21 -1.20 -12.60
CA ALA A 51 -1.80 -0.85 -12.66
C ALA A 51 -1.21 -0.65 -11.26
N LEU A 52 -1.94 0.05 -10.38
CA LEU A 52 -1.53 0.21 -8.98
C LEU A 52 -1.44 -1.12 -8.22
N TYR A 53 -2.40 -2.02 -8.44
CA TYR A 53 -2.40 -3.36 -7.85
C TYR A 53 -1.20 -4.19 -8.34
N LYS A 54 -0.91 -4.17 -9.64
CA LYS A 54 0.26 -4.86 -10.17
C LYS A 54 1.54 -4.33 -9.53
N TRP A 55 1.69 -3.02 -9.44
CA TRP A 55 2.85 -2.41 -8.80
C TRP A 55 2.95 -2.78 -7.31
N SER A 56 1.83 -2.84 -6.58
CA SER A 56 1.85 -3.15 -5.15
C SER A 56 2.33 -4.56 -4.80
N ILE A 57 2.15 -5.51 -5.72
CA ILE A 57 2.61 -6.90 -5.55
C ILE A 57 3.99 -7.16 -6.15
N ASP A 58 4.40 -6.38 -7.15
CA ASP A 58 5.74 -6.46 -7.74
C ASP A 58 6.77 -5.75 -6.83
N GLU A 59 6.42 -4.58 -6.27
CA GLU A 59 7.30 -3.72 -5.45
C GLU A 59 6.77 -3.58 -4.02
N VAL A 60 6.57 -4.71 -3.33
CA VAL A 60 5.88 -4.79 -2.02
C VAL A 60 6.47 -3.84 -0.97
N ALA A 61 7.80 -3.81 -0.83
CA ALA A 61 8.48 -2.98 0.17
C ALA A 61 8.24 -1.48 -0.11
N GLN A 62 8.39 -1.07 -1.36
CA GLN A 62 8.20 0.32 -1.78
C GLN A 62 6.73 0.74 -1.64
N PHE A 63 5.79 -0.12 -2.02
CA PHE A 63 4.37 0.14 -1.84
C PHE A 63 4.01 0.38 -0.37
N TRP A 64 4.45 -0.49 0.54
CA TRP A 64 4.14 -0.35 1.96
C TRP A 64 4.85 0.83 2.62
N GLU A 65 6.03 1.23 2.13
CA GLU A 65 6.66 2.49 2.50
C GLU A 65 5.78 3.70 2.13
N GLU A 66 5.26 3.74 0.91
CA GLU A 66 4.38 4.83 0.49
C GLU A 66 3.08 4.86 1.29
N VAL A 67 2.49 3.70 1.58
CA VAL A 67 1.30 3.62 2.43
C VAL A 67 1.58 4.17 3.83
N TRP A 68 2.72 3.84 4.43
CA TRP A 68 3.10 4.35 5.74
C TRP A 68 3.11 5.87 5.79
N TYR A 69 3.77 6.50 4.82
CA TYR A 69 3.87 7.96 4.76
C TYR A 69 2.57 8.63 4.33
N PHE A 70 1.86 8.07 3.34
CA PHE A 70 0.61 8.64 2.85
C PHE A 70 -0.51 8.57 3.89
N ALA A 71 -0.57 7.50 4.67
CA ALA A 71 -1.51 7.36 5.78
C ALA A 71 -1.10 8.18 7.02
N GLY A 72 0.13 8.71 7.06
CA GLY A 72 0.63 9.51 8.17
C GLY A 72 0.86 8.71 9.45
N VAL A 73 1.38 7.49 9.34
CA VAL A 73 1.62 6.62 10.51
C VAL A 73 2.64 7.25 11.46
N ALA A 74 2.21 7.48 12.70
CA ALA A 74 3.03 8.00 13.79
C ALA A 74 3.77 6.86 14.51
N ALA A 75 5.07 7.04 14.72
CA ALA A 75 5.91 6.10 15.45
C ALA A 75 6.94 6.82 16.32
N SER A 76 7.12 6.33 17.55
CA SER A 76 8.16 6.79 18.48
C SER A 76 9.58 6.41 18.04
N LYS A 77 9.70 5.36 17.24
CA LYS A 77 10.93 4.98 16.54
C LYS A 77 10.57 4.62 15.09
N PRO A 78 11.19 5.24 14.07
CA PRO A 78 10.93 4.91 12.68
C PRO A 78 11.39 3.48 12.36
N PHE A 79 10.87 2.90 11.27
CA PHE A 79 11.37 1.62 10.75
C PHE A 79 12.78 1.78 10.21
N GLU A 80 13.56 0.69 10.28
CA GLU A 80 14.88 0.57 9.67
C GLU A 80 14.75 -0.08 8.28
N GLU A 81 13.82 -1.03 8.13
CA GLU A 81 13.53 -1.71 6.88
C GLU A 81 12.05 -2.08 6.81
N VAL A 82 11.38 -1.77 5.69
CA VAL A 82 9.96 -2.11 5.51
C VAL A 82 9.77 -3.62 5.35
N LEU A 83 10.65 -4.28 4.62
CA LEU A 83 10.59 -5.71 4.35
C LEU A 83 11.98 -6.21 3.93
N PRO A 84 12.46 -7.38 4.41
CA PRO A 84 13.73 -7.93 3.97
C PRO A 84 13.76 -8.23 2.47
N GLN A 85 14.89 -7.95 1.82
CA GLN A 85 15.07 -8.24 0.40
C GLN A 85 14.87 -9.75 0.12
N ASN A 86 14.03 -10.09 -0.87
CA ASN A 86 13.67 -11.47 -1.22
C ASN A 86 12.97 -12.29 -0.12
N ALA A 87 12.35 -11.63 0.86
CA ALA A 87 11.58 -12.32 1.89
C ALA A 87 10.47 -13.18 1.28
N SER A 88 10.37 -14.44 1.71
CA SER A 88 9.16 -15.23 1.46
C SER A 88 8.00 -14.59 2.19
N MET A 89 6.85 -14.45 1.54
CA MET A 89 5.61 -13.98 2.21
C MET A 89 5.05 -15.02 3.20
N TYR A 90 5.55 -16.26 3.14
CA TYR A 90 5.20 -17.32 4.08
C TYR A 90 6.44 -18.12 4.55
N PRO A 91 6.69 -18.25 5.86
CA PRO A 91 5.99 -17.58 6.96
C PRO A 91 6.11 -16.05 6.84
N ARG A 92 5.16 -15.32 7.43
CA ARG A 92 5.10 -13.85 7.31
C ARG A 92 6.44 -13.24 7.77
N PRO A 93 7.11 -12.44 6.92
CA PRO A 93 8.34 -11.77 7.31
C PRO A 93 8.06 -10.59 8.24
N ASP A 94 9.11 -10.04 8.84
CA ASP A 94 9.01 -8.87 9.70
C ASP A 94 8.82 -7.62 8.85
N PHE A 95 7.60 -7.08 8.86
CA PHE A 95 7.29 -5.80 8.26
C PHE A 95 7.69 -4.66 9.20
N PHE A 96 8.27 -3.59 8.65
CA PHE A 96 8.67 -2.38 9.37
C PHE A 96 9.59 -2.68 10.56
N SER A 97 10.59 -3.53 10.33
CA SER A 97 11.55 -3.93 11.36
C SER A 97 12.24 -2.69 11.96
N GLY A 98 12.55 -2.77 13.25
CA GLY A 98 13.13 -1.65 14.00
C GLY A 98 12.15 -0.56 14.44
N SER A 99 10.93 -0.51 13.89
CA SER A 99 9.94 0.50 14.28
C SER A 99 9.31 0.23 15.64
N ARG A 100 8.84 1.31 16.30
CA ARG A 100 8.05 1.23 17.52
C ARG A 100 6.95 2.27 17.49
N LEU A 101 5.70 1.81 17.45
CA LEU A 101 4.50 2.63 17.38
C LEU A 101 3.47 2.23 18.44
N ASN A 102 2.49 3.10 18.66
CA ASN A 102 1.31 2.78 19.44
C ASN A 102 0.07 2.77 18.52
N PHE A 103 -0.69 1.67 18.54
CA PHE A 103 -1.86 1.53 17.69
C PHE A 103 -3.00 2.49 18.08
N ALA A 104 -3.23 2.69 19.39
CA ALA A 104 -4.26 3.61 19.87
C ALA A 104 -3.91 5.07 19.55
N GLU A 105 -2.63 5.44 19.59
CA GLU A 105 -2.14 6.76 19.16
C GLU A 105 -2.57 7.06 17.72
N ASN A 106 -2.28 6.13 16.80
CA ASN A 106 -2.58 6.26 15.38
C ASN A 106 -4.08 6.29 15.04
N LEU A 107 -4.96 5.86 15.95
CA LEU A 107 -6.41 5.87 15.74
C LEU A 107 -7.14 6.99 16.50
N LEU A 108 -6.66 7.34 17.68
CA LEU A 108 -7.39 8.20 18.63
C LEU A 108 -6.83 9.62 18.72
N PHE A 109 -5.57 9.83 18.35
CA PHE A 109 -4.99 11.17 18.35
C PHE A 109 -5.17 11.80 16.96
N PRO A 110 -5.76 13.01 16.88
CA PRO A 110 -5.80 13.72 15.62
C PRO A 110 -4.36 14.06 15.18
N ALA A 111 -4.05 13.92 13.89
CA ALA A 111 -2.78 14.37 13.31
C ALA A 111 -2.49 15.88 13.54
N THR A 112 -3.49 16.65 13.99
CA THR A 112 -3.41 18.07 14.36
C THR A 112 -3.12 18.33 15.84
N SER A 113 -2.98 17.30 16.69
CA SER A 113 -2.59 17.48 18.09
C SER A 113 -1.08 17.32 18.22
N PRO A 114 -0.31 18.39 18.51
CA PRO A 114 1.11 18.25 18.76
C PRO A 114 1.31 17.36 19.99
N LEU A 115 2.23 16.39 19.88
CA LEU A 115 2.65 15.58 21.02
C LEU A 115 3.12 16.52 22.15
N PRO A 116 2.76 16.26 23.41
CA PRO A 116 3.31 17.02 24.52
C PRO A 116 4.83 16.86 24.54
N GLU A 117 5.54 17.99 24.62
CA GLU A 117 7.00 18.04 24.75
C GLU A 117 7.47 17.14 25.91
N PRO A 118 8.55 16.37 25.74
CA PRO A 118 9.09 15.56 26.83
C PRO A 118 9.62 16.45 27.96
N THR A 119 9.05 16.30 29.15
CA THR A 119 9.60 16.81 30.43
C THR A 119 10.88 16.11 30.83
#